data_AF-G0JM03-F1
#
_entry.id   AF-G0JM03-F1
#
_cell.length_a   1.000
_cell.length_b   1.000
_cell.length_c   1.000
_cell.angle_alpha   90.00
_cell.angle_beta   90.00
_cell.angle_gamma   90.00
#
_symmetry.space_group_name_H-M   'P 1'
#
loop_
_entity.id
_entity.type
_entity.pdbx_description
1 polymer ?
#
loop_
_entity_poly.entity_id
_entity_poly.type
_entity_poly.pdbx_seq_one_letter_code
_entity_poly.pdbx_strand_id
1 'polypeptide(L)'
;MSNLSVGMIVEWISEQEGSTPLVERILWVNPTATDLVSIQLDEPLALPVWKRFADIEEALSNGSAIIRVADPYAHRLHPPESFLLKHRQRRESEPFRGLAHQPDFRRSNGPCFSVGTQQRGNAYP
;
A
#
# COMPACT_ATOMS: atom_id res chain seq x y z
N MET A 1 9.63 -25.31 0.69
CA MET A 1 8.73 -24.23 1.14
C MET A 1 9.41 -22.91 0.87
N SER A 2 9.12 -22.35 -0.30
CA SER A 2 9.61 -21.04 -0.70
C SER A 2 8.83 -19.97 0.08
N ASN A 3 9.51 -19.15 0.88
CA ASN A 3 8.87 -18.06 1.63
C ASN A 3 8.52 -16.91 0.66
N LEU A 4 7.34 -16.98 0.05
CA LEU A 4 6.80 -15.90 -0.77
C LEU A 4 6.07 -14.88 0.10
N SER A 5 6.38 -13.60 -0.10
CA SER A 5 5.73 -12.49 0.59
C SER A 5 5.21 -11.43 -0.37
N VAL A 6 4.26 -10.64 0.10
CA VAL A 6 3.78 -9.45 -0.62
C VAL A 6 4.95 -8.51 -0.92
N GLY A 7 4.97 -7.95 -2.13
CA GLY A 7 6.01 -7.04 -2.61
C GLY A 7 7.21 -7.74 -3.25
N MET A 8 7.34 -9.06 -3.15
CA MET A 8 8.39 -9.79 -3.87
C MET A 8 8.17 -9.72 -5.38
N ILE A 9 9.29 -9.78 -6.11
CA ILE A 9 9.31 -9.77 -7.57
C ILE A 9 9.79 -11.12 -8.05
N VAL A 10 9.00 -11.74 -8.91
CA VAL A 10 9.25 -13.03 -9.54
C VAL A 10 9.54 -12.77 -11.01
N GLU A 11 10.63 -13.33 -11.50
CA GLU A 11 10.99 -13.30 -12.91
C GLU A 11 10.88 -14.71 -13.47
N TRP A 12 10.08 -14.86 -14.52
CA TRP A 12 9.91 -16.12 -15.23
C TRP A 12 10.98 -16.25 -16.31
N ILE A 13 11.69 -17.37 -16.27
CA ILE A 13 12.74 -17.70 -17.23
C ILE A 13 12.09 -18.42 -18.40
N SER A 14 12.18 -17.81 -19.58
CA SER A 14 11.74 -18.45 -20.83
C SER A 14 12.91 -19.21 -21.44
N GLU A 15 12.67 -20.46 -21.86
CA GLU A 15 13.68 -21.27 -22.57
C GLU A 15 13.85 -20.85 -24.04
N GLN A 16 12.99 -19.96 -24.55
CA GLN A 16 13.04 -19.49 -25.94
C GLN A 16 14.10 -18.40 -26.11
N GLU A 17 15.04 -18.66 -27.03
CA GLU A 17 16.11 -17.74 -27.40
C GLU A 17 15.53 -16.44 -27.98
N GLY A 18 15.75 -15.31 -27.27
CA GLY A 18 15.23 -13.99 -27.65
C GLY A 18 13.92 -13.55 -26.98
N SER A 19 13.33 -14.37 -26.10
CA SER A 19 12.16 -13.97 -25.32
C SER A 19 12.57 -13.05 -24.16
N THR A 20 11.87 -11.92 -23.99
CA THR A 20 12.06 -11.06 -22.81
C THR A 20 11.54 -11.78 -21.57
N PRO A 21 12.33 -11.85 -20.48
CA PRO A 21 11.86 -12.49 -19.25
C PRO A 21 10.65 -11.75 -18.71
N LEU A 22 9.63 -12.50 -18.29
CA LEU A 22 8.40 -11.92 -17.76
C LEU A 22 8.60 -11.58 -16.29
N VAL A 23 8.53 -10.30 -15.94
CA VAL A 23 8.69 -9.85 -14.55
C VAL A 23 7.34 -9.54 -13.92
N GLU A 24 7.08 -10.14 -12.76
CA GLU A 24 5.82 -10.00 -12.02
C GLU A 24 6.08 -9.59 -10.56
N ARG A 25 5.14 -8.85 -9.98
CA ARG A 25 5.12 -8.51 -8.55
C ARG A 25 3.97 -9.16 -7.84
N ILE A 26 4.25 -9.74 -6.68
CA ILE A 26 3.24 -10.29 -5.79
C ILE A 26 2.53 -9.14 -5.06
N LEU A 27 1.23 -9.00 -5.31
CA LEU A 27 0.39 -7.99 -4.66
C LEU A 27 -0.28 -8.53 -3.41
N TRP A 28 -0.59 -9.82 -3.39
CA TRP A 28 -1.29 -10.45 -2.28
C TRP A 28 -1.00 -11.95 -2.23
N VAL A 29 -0.99 -12.50 -1.02
CA VAL A 29 -0.87 -13.94 -0.77
C VAL A 29 -1.95 -14.32 0.24
N ASN A 30 -2.66 -15.41 -0.03
CA ASN A 30 -3.64 -15.95 0.89
C ASN A 30 -2.96 -16.41 2.19
N PRO A 31 -3.49 -16.10 3.39
CA PRO A 31 -2.99 -16.65 4.65
C PRO A 31 -2.85 -18.18 4.68
N THR A 32 -3.66 -18.91 3.91
CA THR A 32 -3.55 -20.38 3.79
C THR A 32 -2.55 -20.83 2.73
N ALA A 33 -1.85 -19.90 2.07
CA ALA A 33 -0.89 -20.14 0.99
C ALA A 33 -1.44 -21.00 -0.17
N THR A 34 -2.74 -20.88 -0.47
CA THR A 34 -3.35 -21.59 -1.61
C THR A 34 -3.28 -20.76 -2.89
N ASP A 35 -3.53 -19.46 -2.76
CA ASP A 35 -3.71 -18.54 -3.87
C ASP A 35 -2.88 -17.28 -3.65
N LEU A 36 -2.53 -16.63 -4.75
CA LEU A 36 -1.85 -15.35 -4.77
C LEU A 36 -2.37 -14.49 -5.91
N VAL A 37 -2.14 -13.18 -5.77
CA VAL A 37 -2.39 -12.21 -6.83
C VAL A 37 -1.06 -11.60 -7.23
N SER A 38 -0.81 -11.59 -8.54
CA SER A 38 0.40 -11.03 -9.14
C SER A 38 0.04 -10.03 -10.24
N ILE A 39 0.95 -9.12 -10.55
CA ILE A 39 0.81 -8.19 -11.67
C ILE A 39 2.12 -8.15 -12.46
N GLN A 40 2.02 -8.12 -13.78
CA GLN A 40 3.19 -7.95 -14.65
C GLN A 40 3.70 -6.51 -14.56
N LEU A 41 5.01 -6.35 -14.47
CA LEU A 41 5.65 -5.03 -14.32
C LEU A 41 6.05 -4.39 -15.64
N ASP A 42 6.36 -5.18 -16.66
CA ASP A 42 6.83 -4.67 -17.95
C ASP A 42 5.70 -4.06 -18.80
N GLU A 43 4.47 -4.49 -18.57
CA GLU A 43 3.29 -3.98 -19.29
C GLU A 43 2.55 -2.93 -18.44
N PRO A 44 2.46 -1.66 -18.89
CA PRO A 44 1.94 -0.56 -18.07
C PRO A 44 0.42 -0.65 -17.82
N LEU A 45 -0.31 -1.41 -18.63
CA LEU A 45 -1.76 -1.62 -18.50
C LEU A 45 -2.09 -3.04 -18.00
N ALA A 46 -1.10 -3.77 -17.49
CA ALA A 46 -1.31 -5.10 -16.93
C ALA A 46 -2.33 -5.04 -15.78
N LEU A 47 -3.25 -6.00 -15.79
CA LEU A 47 -4.20 -6.18 -14.71
C LEU A 47 -3.68 -7.23 -13.72
N PRO A 48 -4.07 -7.14 -12.44
CA PRO A 48 -3.79 -8.19 -11.47
C PRO A 48 -4.42 -9.52 -11.88
N VAL A 49 -3.64 -10.60 -11.80
CA VAL A 49 -4.05 -11.96 -12.14
C VAL A 49 -3.98 -12.86 -10.91
N TRP A 50 -5.03 -13.65 -10.72
CA TRP A 50 -5.09 -14.71 -9.72
C TRP A 50 -4.31 -15.93 -10.19
N LYS A 51 -3.42 -16.44 -9.33
CA LYS A 51 -2.62 -17.64 -9.59
C LYS A 51 -2.64 -18.54 -8.36
N ARG A 52 -2.42 -19.84 -8.56
CA ARG A 52 -2.24 -20.77 -7.44
C ARG A 52 -0.83 -20.62 -6.91
N PHE A 53 -0.71 -20.67 -5.60
CA PHE A 53 0.59 -20.60 -4.94
C PHE A 53 1.50 -21.77 -5.35
N ALA A 54 0.92 -22.97 -5.49
CA ALA A 54 1.63 -24.17 -5.88
C ALA A 54 2.32 -24.04 -7.26
N ASP A 55 1.68 -23.36 -8.22
CA ASP A 55 2.25 -23.18 -9.56
C ASP A 55 3.55 -22.34 -9.50
N ILE A 56 3.59 -21.32 -8.63
CA ILE A 56 4.81 -20.51 -8.45
C ILE A 56 5.86 -21.27 -7.64
N GLU A 57 5.46 -22.00 -6.60
CA GLU A 57 6.41 -22.80 -5.82
C GLU A 57 7.07 -23.90 -6.68
N GLU A 58 6.29 -24.55 -7.54
CA GLU A 58 6.80 -25.53 -8.50
C GLU A 58 7.75 -24.86 -9.50
N ALA A 59 7.37 -23.72 -10.08
CA ALA A 59 8.24 -22.98 -11.00
C ALA A 59 9.57 -22.55 -10.37
N LEU A 60 9.54 -22.12 -9.11
CA LEU A 60 10.75 -21.79 -8.35
C LEU A 60 11.61 -23.03 -8.06
N SER A 61 10.97 -24.15 -7.76
CA SER A 61 11.66 -25.42 -7.47
C SER A 61 12.30 -26.02 -8.72
N ASN A 62 11.63 -25.88 -9.88
CA ASN A 62 12.11 -26.35 -11.17
C ASN A 62 13.12 -25.38 -11.83
N GLY A 63 13.31 -24.19 -11.24
CA GLY A 63 14.19 -23.16 -11.80
C GLY A 63 13.62 -22.42 -13.02
N SER A 64 12.34 -22.61 -13.34
CA SER A 64 11.62 -21.87 -14.39
C SER A 64 11.23 -20.46 -13.95
N ALA A 65 11.40 -20.13 -12.66
CA ALA A 65 11.25 -18.79 -12.12
C ALA A 65 12.33 -18.50 -11.07
N ILE A 66 12.67 -17.23 -10.88
CA ILE A 66 13.59 -16.74 -9.84
C ILE A 66 13.00 -15.56 -9.09
N ILE A 67 13.32 -15.45 -7.81
CA ILE A 67 12.97 -14.26 -7.00
C ILE A 67 14.08 -13.23 -7.16
N ARG A 68 13.73 -12.02 -7.59
CA ARG A 68 14.67 -10.90 -7.68
C ARG A 68 14.87 -10.28 -6.30
N VAL A 69 16.13 -10.09 -5.92
CA VAL A 69 16.53 -9.44 -4.66
C VAL A 69 16.31 -7.91 -4.70
N ALA A 70 16.46 -7.31 -5.89
CA ALA A 70 16.34 -5.87 -6.09
C ALA A 70 15.09 -5.54 -6.89
N ASP A 71 14.31 -4.56 -6.41
CA ASP A 71 13.18 -4.00 -7.15
C ASP A 71 13.68 -3.05 -8.25
N PRO A 72 13.44 -3.35 -9.55
CA PRO A 72 13.84 -2.48 -10.66
C PRO A 72 13.32 -1.03 -10.52
N TYR A 73 12.19 -0.83 -9.84
CA TYR A 73 11.55 0.46 -9.66
C TYR A 73 11.85 1.13 -8.33
N ALA A 74 12.71 0.56 -7.47
CA ALA A 74 13.07 1.15 -6.18
C ALA A 74 13.60 2.59 -6.32
N HIS A 75 14.31 2.89 -7.41
CA HIS A 75 14.83 4.23 -7.69
C HIS A 75 13.71 5.29 -7.84
N ARG A 76 12.48 4.90 -8.20
CA ARG A 76 11.33 5.83 -8.31
C ARG A 76 10.73 6.20 -6.96
N LEU A 77 10.98 5.41 -5.91
CA LEU A 77 10.52 5.71 -4.55
C LEU A 77 11.29 6.86 -3.91
N HIS A 78 12.44 7.22 -4.47
CA HIS A 78 13.28 8.35 -4.02
C HIS A 78 13.31 9.43 -5.10
N PRO A 79 12.24 10.24 -5.23
CA PRO A 79 12.26 11.37 -6.15
C PRO A 79 13.34 12.38 -5.74
N PRO A 80 13.89 13.13 -6.70
CA PRO A 80 14.91 14.15 -6.40
C PRO A 80 14.36 15.22 -5.45
N GLU A 81 15.23 15.78 -4.60
CA GLU A 81 14.86 16.79 -3.59
C GLU A 81 14.12 17.99 -4.18
N SER A 82 14.47 18.38 -5.42
CA SER A 82 13.79 19.46 -6.15
C SER A 82 12.30 19.20 -6.40
N PHE A 83 11.92 17.93 -6.63
CA PHE A 83 10.51 17.52 -6.75
C PHE A 83 9.81 17.67 -5.39
N LEU A 84 10.43 17.21 -4.30
CA LEU A 84 9.89 17.31 -2.95
C LEU A 84 9.67 18.77 -2.53
N LEU A 85 10.63 19.66 -2.80
CA LEU A 85 10.57 21.08 -2.50
C LEU A 85 9.42 21.78 -3.24
N LYS A 86 9.21 21.50 -4.52
CA LYS A 86 8.07 22.05 -5.29
C LYS A 86 6.73 21.69 -4.66
N HIS A 87 6.55 20.42 -4.26
CA HIS A 87 5.30 19.96 -3.63
C HIS A 87 5.14 20.46 -2.18
N ARG A 88 6.25 20.72 -1.47
CA ARG A 88 6.24 21.38 -0.17
C ARG A 88 5.79 22.84 -0.29
N GLN A 89 6.39 23.60 -1.21
CA GLN A 89 6.02 25.00 -1.44
C GLN A 89 4.55 25.15 -1.80
N ARG A 90 3.99 24.25 -2.64
CA ARG A 90 2.55 24.24 -2.93
C ARG A 90 1.69 24.02 -1.68
N ARG A 91 2.09 23.09 -0.80
CA ARG A 91 1.34 22.82 0.45
C ARG A 91 1.39 23.99 1.42
N GLU A 92 2.53 24.69 1.48
CA GLU A 92 2.74 25.85 2.35
C GLU A 92 2.10 27.13 1.77
N SER A 93 1.98 27.22 0.44
CA SER A 93 1.35 28.36 -0.24
C SER A 93 -0.17 28.28 -0.29
N GLU A 94 -0.75 27.09 -0.15
CA GLU A 94 -2.19 26.95 0.07
C GLU A 94 -2.49 27.51 1.46
N PRO A 95 -3.10 28.71 1.59
CA PRO A 95 -3.53 29.17 2.88
C PRO A 95 -4.51 28.12 3.38
N PHE A 96 -4.28 27.59 4.58
CA PHE A 96 -5.25 26.78 5.28
C PHE A 96 -6.59 27.50 5.12
N ARG A 97 -7.49 26.94 4.30
CA ARG A 97 -8.88 27.39 4.23
C ARG A 97 -9.50 26.90 5.53
N GLY A 98 -9.01 27.46 6.63
CA GLY A 98 -9.58 27.33 7.95
C GLY A 98 -11.07 27.57 7.74
N LEU A 99 -11.85 26.59 8.19
CA LEU A 99 -13.26 26.73 8.48
C LEU A 99 -13.54 28.20 8.71
N ALA A 100 -14.26 28.81 7.76
CA ALA A 100 -14.63 30.21 7.87
C ALA A 100 -15.16 30.38 9.29
N HIS A 101 -14.45 31.21 10.06
CA HIS A 101 -14.88 31.68 11.36
C HIS A 101 -16.32 32.18 11.14
N GLN A 102 -17.32 31.39 11.56
CA GLN A 102 -18.68 31.93 11.59
C GLN A 102 -18.63 33.08 12.60
N PRO A 103 -19.06 34.29 12.23
CA PRO A 103 -19.09 35.40 13.16
C PRO A 103 -20.16 35.13 14.21
N ASP A 104 -19.74 35.18 15.47
CA ASP A 104 -20.50 35.55 16.65
C ASP A 104 -21.97 35.12 16.70
N PHE A 105 -22.20 33.91 17.21
CA PHE A 105 -23.51 33.54 17.76
C PHE A 105 -23.73 34.40 19.02
N ARG A 106 -24.57 35.44 18.86
CA ARG A 106 -24.99 36.36 19.92
C ARG A 106 -25.31 35.59 21.20
N ARG A 107 -24.69 36.02 22.30
CA ARG A 107 -25.11 35.72 23.67
C ARG A 107 -26.58 36.13 23.84
N SER A 108 -27.50 35.17 23.83
CA SER A 108 -28.79 35.33 24.52
C SER A 108 -28.67 34.64 25.88
N ASN A 109 -28.89 35.44 26.92
CA ASN A 109 -28.91 35.00 28.31
C ASN A 109 -30.05 33.98 28.50
N GLY A 110 -29.69 32.74 28.87
CA GLY A 110 -30.60 31.70 29.36
C GLY A 110 -29.87 30.86 30.41
N PRO A 111 -30.52 30.47 31.53
CA PRO A 111 -29.82 30.06 32.74
C PRO A 111 -29.17 28.68 32.60
N CYS A 112 -27.94 28.58 33.13
CA CYS A 112 -27.17 27.37 33.35
C CYS A 112 -27.97 26.33 34.15
N PHE A 113 -28.21 25.17 33.55
CA PHE A 113 -28.47 23.95 34.32
C PHE A 113 -27.15 23.25 34.61
N SER A 114 -26.69 23.39 35.85
CA SER A 114 -25.64 22.57 36.44
C SER A 114 -26.20 21.18 36.75
N VAL A 115 -25.66 20.12 36.15
CA VAL A 115 -25.89 18.75 36.64
C VAL A 115 -24.57 17.97 36.66
N GLY A 116 -24.01 17.89 37.87
CA GLY A 116 -23.51 16.67 38.51
C GLY A 116 -22.47 15.80 37.79
N THR A 117 -21.24 15.88 38.27
CA THR A 117 -20.29 14.76 38.28
C THR A 117 -20.91 13.55 38.98
N GLN A 118 -20.93 12.37 38.32
CA GLN A 118 -21.15 11.11 39.02
C GLN A 118 -20.19 10.04 38.48
N GLN A 119 -19.15 9.77 39.25
CA GLN A 119 -18.29 8.60 39.12
C GLN A 119 -19.16 7.33 39.22
N ARG A 120 -19.01 6.39 38.28
CA ARG A 120 -19.44 5.00 38.46
C ARG A 120 -18.21 4.11 38.42
N GLY A 121 -17.88 3.55 39.59
CA GLY A 121 -16.95 2.44 39.71
C GLY A 121 -17.60 1.17 39.16
N ASN A 122 -16.83 0.41 38.38
CA ASN A 122 -17.19 -0.94 37.99
C ASN A 122 -16.68 -1.91 39.06
N ALA A 123 -17.61 -2.59 39.73
CA ALA A 123 -17.36 -3.87 40.38
C ALA A 123 -17.70 -4.97 39.36
N TYR A 124 -16.77 -5.91 39.14
CA TYR A 124 -17.04 -7.16 38.43
C TYR A 124 -17.08 -8.32 39.45
N PRO A 125 -17.87 -9.38 39.18
CA PRO A 125 -18.02 -10.54 40.06
C PRO A 125 -16.80 -11.44 40.08
#